data_AF-A0A2T2TN08-F1
#
_entry.id   AF-A0A2T2TN08-F1
#
_cell.length_a   1.000
_cell.length_b   1.000
_cell.length_c   1.000
_cell.angle_alpha   90.00
_cell.angle_beta   90.00
_cell.angle_gamma   90.00
#
_symmetry.space_group_name_H-M   'P 1'
#
loop_
_entity.id
_entity.type
_entity.pdbx_description
1 polymer ?
#
loop_
_entity_poly.entity_id
_entity_poly.type
_entity_poly.pdbx_seq_one_letter_code
_entity_poly.pdbx_strand_id
1 'polypeptide(L)'
;MIRYLTAGESHGEALIGVVEGLPAGVPLTADDLNEHLGRRWLGYGRGGRSKIERDQVHVYSGVRFSKTLGSPVGLRLDNGAYEKDRAGWPEKMALEGERGDV
;
A
#
# COMPACT_ATOMS: atom_id res chain seq x y z
N MET A 1 10.13 6.22 -20.25
CA MET A 1 8.85 5.49 -20.16
C MET A 1 8.61 5.19 -18.69
N ILE A 2 7.41 5.51 -18.17
CA ILE A 2 7.06 5.22 -16.77
C ILE A 2 6.61 3.76 -16.68
N ARG A 3 7.10 3.04 -15.68
CA ARG A 3 6.69 1.66 -15.36
C ARG A 3 6.35 1.54 -13.88
N TYR A 4 5.49 0.59 -13.54
CA TYR A 4 5.21 0.27 -12.14
C TYR A 4 4.97 -1.22 -11.95
N LEU A 5 5.26 -1.68 -10.73
CA LEU A 5 5.03 -3.03 -10.25
C LEU A 5 4.26 -2.94 -8.93
N THR A 6 3.32 -3.86 -8.72
CA THR A 6 2.59 -3.99 -7.46
C THR A 6 2.71 -5.41 -6.93
N ALA A 7 2.74 -5.55 -5.61
CA ALA A 7 2.78 -6.84 -4.92
C ALA A 7 1.93 -6.79 -3.64
N GLY A 8 1.66 -7.96 -3.07
CA GLY A 8 0.90 -8.13 -1.82
C GLY A 8 -0.48 -8.75 -2.03
N GLU A 9 -0.94 -9.43 -0.99
CA GLU A 9 -2.15 -10.23 -0.96
C GLU A 9 -3.30 -9.48 -0.26
N SER A 10 -4.55 -9.81 -0.61
CA SER A 10 -5.73 -9.13 -0.06
C SER A 10 -5.88 -9.21 1.47
N HIS A 11 -5.24 -10.19 2.09
CA HIS A 11 -5.17 -10.38 3.55
C HIS A 11 -3.73 -10.49 4.04
N GLY A 12 -2.73 -10.22 3.20
CA GLY A 12 -1.33 -10.13 3.62
C GLY A 12 -1.06 -8.85 4.40
N GLU A 13 0.14 -8.75 4.99
CA GLU A 13 0.52 -7.64 5.88
C GLU A 13 0.38 -6.26 5.23
N ALA A 14 0.80 -6.14 3.96
CA ALA A 14 0.81 -4.89 3.24
C ALA A 14 0.74 -5.10 1.73
N LEU A 15 0.37 -4.04 1.02
CA LEU A 15 0.53 -3.90 -0.42
C LEU A 15 1.78 -3.08 -0.72
N ILE A 16 2.55 -3.50 -1.71
CA ILE A 16 3.79 -2.86 -2.12
C ILE A 16 3.63 -2.31 -3.55
N GLY A 17 4.16 -1.12 -3.79
CA GLY A 17 4.25 -0.51 -5.11
C GLY A 17 5.66 -0.05 -5.40
N VAL A 18 6.14 -0.26 -6.62
CA VAL A 18 7.39 0.32 -7.12
C VAL A 18 7.07 1.06 -8.41
N VAL A 19 7.39 2.35 -8.48
CA VAL A 19 7.23 3.19 -9.67
C VAL A 19 8.59 3.67 -10.15
N GLU A 20 8.91 3.44 -11.42
CA GLU A 20 10.18 3.85 -12.02
C GLU A 20 9.97 4.64 -13.31
N GLY A 21 10.97 5.46 -13.66
CA GLY A 21 10.95 6.28 -14.86
C GLY A 21 10.27 7.63 -14.64
N LEU A 22 10.04 7.99 -13.38
CA LEU A 22 9.62 9.33 -12.99
C LEU A 22 10.75 10.33 -13.29
N PRO A 23 10.45 11.52 -13.82
CA PRO A 23 11.44 12.58 -13.90
C PRO A 23 11.81 13.06 -12.49
N ALA A 24 13.03 13.56 -12.32
CA ALA A 24 13.47 14.20 -11.07
C ALA A 24 12.83 15.59 -10.92
N GLY A 25 12.61 16.02 -9.68
CA GLY A 25 12.12 17.36 -9.35
C GLY A 25 10.60 17.52 -9.36
N VAL A 26 9.83 16.44 -9.60
CA VAL A 26 8.37 16.47 -9.52
C VAL A 26 7.94 16.59 -8.06
N PRO A 27 7.12 17.58 -7.68
CA PRO A 27 6.58 17.67 -6.33
C PRO A 27 5.78 16.42 -5.96
N LEU A 28 6.07 15.86 -4.79
CA LEU A 28 5.37 14.70 -4.26
C LEU A 28 5.52 14.62 -2.75
N THR A 29 4.40 14.53 -2.04
CA THR A 29 4.31 14.28 -0.60
C THR A 29 3.48 13.04 -0.31
N ALA A 30 3.57 12.51 0.92
CA ALA A 30 2.71 11.42 1.36
C ALA A 30 1.23 11.85 1.41
N ASP A 31 0.95 13.11 1.75
CA ASP A 31 -0.41 13.64 1.81
C ASP A 31 -1.09 13.67 0.44
N ASP A 32 -0.34 14.03 -0.62
CA ASP A 32 -0.85 13.96 -2.00
C ASP A 32 -1.35 12.55 -2.33
N LEU A 33 -0.57 11.53 -1.95
CA LEU A 33 -0.90 10.13 -2.17
C LEU A 33 -2.08 9.67 -1.29
N ASN A 34 -2.07 10.04 -0.01
CA ASN A 34 -3.11 9.69 0.96
C ASN A 34 -4.47 10.31 0.60
N GLU A 35 -4.49 11.51 0.04
CA GLU A 35 -5.72 12.12 -0.46
C GLU A 35 -6.33 11.25 -1.60
N HIS A 36 -5.50 10.83 -2.55
CA HIS A 36 -5.95 9.94 -3.62
C HIS A 36 -6.41 8.58 -3.12
N LEU A 37 -5.73 8.00 -2.12
CA LEU A 37 -6.17 6.77 -1.45
C LEU A 37 -7.52 6.96 -0.75
N GLY A 38 -7.73 8.09 -0.06
CA GLY A 38 -8.99 8.41 0.61
C GLY A 38 -10.17 8.46 -0.35
N ARG A 39 -9.96 8.99 -1.57
CA ARG A 39 -11.00 9.02 -2.62
C ARG A 39 -11.49 7.63 -3.03
N ARG A 40 -10.66 6.59 -2.89
CA ARG A 40 -11.05 5.19 -3.15
C ARG A 40 -12.28 4.81 -2.33
N TRP A 41 -12.47 5.39 -1.15
CA TRP A 41 -13.52 4.99 -0.23
C TRP A 41 -14.86 5.72 -0.39
N LEU A 42 -14.93 6.75 -1.23
CA LEU A 42 -16.08 7.66 -1.33
C LEU A 42 -17.25 7.12 -2.19
N GLY A 43 -17.17 5.90 -2.70
CA GLY A 43 -18.20 5.31 -3.56
C GLY A 43 -19.46 4.84 -2.81
N TYR A 44 -20.65 5.26 -3.27
CA TYR A 44 -21.94 4.81 -2.74
C TYR A 44 -22.07 3.28 -2.84
N GLY A 45 -22.58 2.64 -1.79
CA GLY A 45 -22.71 1.17 -1.72
C GLY A 45 -21.46 0.42 -1.24
N ARG A 46 -20.36 1.10 -0.90
CA ARG A 46 -19.19 0.45 -0.28
C ARG A 46 -19.49 0.05 1.17
N GLY A 47 -19.42 -1.26 1.45
CA GLY A 47 -19.76 -1.88 2.74
C GLY A 47 -18.70 -1.68 3.85
N GLY A 48 -18.82 -2.43 4.96
CA GLY A 48 -18.11 -2.18 6.22
C GLY A 48 -16.57 -2.07 6.16
N ARG A 49 -15.91 -2.60 5.13
CA ARG A 49 -14.44 -2.53 4.95
C ARG A 49 -13.92 -1.08 4.82
N SER A 50 -14.73 -0.19 4.24
CA SER A 50 -14.41 1.26 4.11
C SER A 50 -14.38 2.01 5.43
N LYS A 51 -14.96 1.46 6.51
CA LYS A 51 -14.94 2.06 7.86
C LYS A 51 -13.70 1.68 8.66
N ILE A 52 -12.92 0.71 8.18
CA ILE A 52 -11.82 0.07 8.91
C ILE A 52 -10.47 0.39 8.27
N GLU A 53 -10.39 0.45 6.94
CA GLU A 53 -9.14 0.74 6.23
C GLU A 53 -8.79 2.23 6.33
N ARG A 54 -7.73 2.53 7.07
CA ARG A 54 -7.06 3.85 7.10
C ARG A 54 -5.81 3.75 6.24
N ASP A 55 -6.04 3.69 4.94
CA ASP A 55 -4.97 3.59 3.95
C ASP A 55 -4.00 4.77 4.14
N GLN A 56 -2.80 4.48 4.63
CA GLN A 56 -1.71 5.43 4.79
C GLN A 56 -0.49 4.87 4.07
N VAL A 57 0.02 5.63 3.10
CA VAL A 57 1.20 5.21 2.36
C VAL A 57 2.48 5.55 3.12
N HIS A 58 3.39 4.58 3.17
CA HIS A 58 4.77 4.78 3.55
C HIS A 58 5.63 4.87 2.29
N VAL A 59 6.41 5.95 2.16
CA VAL A 59 7.33 6.16 1.03
C VAL A 59 8.75 5.78 1.47
N TYR A 60 9.32 4.73 0.88
CA TYR A 60 10.65 4.20 1.22
C TYR A 60 11.79 4.84 0.42
N SER A 61 11.54 5.21 -0.83
CA SER A 61 12.60 5.64 -1.76
C SER A 61 12.10 6.62 -2.80
N GLY A 62 13.03 7.18 -3.58
CA GLY A 62 12.73 7.95 -4.79
C GLY A 62 12.17 9.36 -4.55
N VAL A 63 11.92 9.75 -3.31
CA VAL A 63 11.45 11.08 -2.91
C VAL A 63 12.34 11.66 -1.82
N ARG A 64 12.72 12.93 -1.96
CA ARG A 64 13.48 13.67 -0.93
C ARG A 64 13.11 15.15 -1.01
N PHE A 65 12.91 15.79 0.15
CA PHE A 65 12.49 17.19 0.25
C PHE A 65 11.25 17.49 -0.62
N SER A 66 10.24 16.63 -0.53
CA SER A 66 8.98 16.74 -1.26
C SER A 66 9.13 16.75 -2.79
N LYS A 67 10.21 16.17 -3.32
CA LYS A 67 10.46 16.07 -4.76
C LYS A 67 10.97 14.69 -5.13
N THR A 68 10.59 14.21 -6.30
CA THR A 68 11.15 12.97 -6.87
C THR A 68 12.63 13.14 -7.19
N LEU A 69 13.41 12.06 -7.03
CA LEU A 69 14.83 12.02 -7.37
C LEU A 69 15.10 11.44 -8.77
N GLY A 70 14.08 10.89 -9.42
CA GLY A 70 14.20 10.15 -10.68
C GLY A 70 14.62 8.69 -10.51
N SER A 71 15.08 8.30 -9.30
CA SER A 71 15.20 6.91 -8.91
C SER A 71 13.83 6.27 -8.62
N PRO A 72 13.73 4.93 -8.58
CA PRO A 72 12.47 4.26 -8.27
C PRO A 72 11.87 4.69 -6.93
N VAL A 73 10.57 4.95 -6.94
CA VAL A 73 9.76 5.25 -5.75
C VAL A 73 9.14 3.97 -5.22
N GLY A 74 9.61 3.54 -4.04
CA GLY A 74 9.06 2.40 -3.31
C GLY A 74 7.99 2.87 -2.33
N LEU A 75 6.84 2.20 -2.37
CA LEU A 75 5.65 2.50 -1.60
C LEU A 75 5.19 1.25 -0.85
N ARG A 76 4.72 1.44 0.38
CA ARG A 76 4.02 0.42 1.15
C ARG A 76 2.72 0.96 1.68
N LEU A 77 1.68 0.15 1.62
CA LEU A 77 0.37 0.44 2.19
C LEU A 77 0.00 -0.71 3.13
N ASP A 78 -0.09 -0.42 4.42
CA ASP A 78 -0.46 -1.44 5.40
C ASP A 78 -1.91 -1.88 5.21
N ASN A 79 -2.16 -3.18 5.35
CA ASN A 79 -3.47 -3.76 5.12
C ASN A 79 -4.30 -3.79 6.42
N GLY A 80 -5.33 -2.95 6.50
CA GLY A 80 -6.18 -2.86 7.68
C GLY A 80 -6.90 -4.18 8.05
N ALA A 81 -7.12 -5.09 7.09
CA ALA A 81 -7.69 -6.40 7.39
C ALA A 81 -6.71 -7.29 8.17
N TYR A 82 -5.44 -7.27 7.78
CA TYR A 82 -4.35 -7.97 8.49
C TYR A 82 -4.17 -7.40 9.90
N GLU A 83 -4.23 -6.07 10.04
CA GLU A 83 -4.14 -5.43 11.35
C GLU A 83 -5.31 -5.75 12.29
N LYS A 84 -6.53 -5.84 11.74
CA LYS A 84 -7.73 -6.14 12.51
C LYS A 84 -7.71 -7.55 13.11
N ASP A 85 -7.20 -8.52 12.37
CA ASP A 85 -7.06 -9.91 12.82
C ASP A 85 -5.59 -10.33 12.82
N ARG A 86 -4.80 -9.64 13.64
CA ARG A 86 -3.38 -9.92 13.89
C ARG A 86 -3.12 -11.27 14.58
N ALA A 87 -4.17 -11.97 15.02
CA ALA A 87 -4.02 -13.30 15.61
C ALA A 87 -4.21 -14.39 14.54
N GLY A 88 -5.17 -14.23 13.63
CA GLY A 88 -5.48 -15.23 12.61
C GLY A 88 -4.70 -15.06 11.32
N TRP A 89 -4.66 -13.85 10.73
CA TRP A 89 -4.04 -13.67 9.42
C TRP A 89 -2.55 -13.99 9.34
N PRO A 90 -1.71 -13.72 10.37
CA PRO A 90 -0.30 -14.11 10.30
C PRO A 90 -0.09 -15.62 10.16
N GLU A 91 -0.95 -16.45 10.76
CA GLU A 91 -0.90 -17.91 10.59
C GLU A 91 -1.36 -18.32 9.19
N LYS A 92 -2.50 -17.79 8.73
CA LYS A 92 -3.08 -18.15 7.42
C LYS A 92 -2.26 -17.66 6.23
N MET A 93 -1.51 -16.58 6.42
CA MET A 93 -0.64 -15.96 5.43
C MET A 93 0.84 -16.24 5.72
N ALA A 94 1.14 -17.20 6.60
CA ALA A 94 2.50 -17.55 6.96
C ALA A 94 3.30 -17.97 5.71
N LEU A 95 4.56 -17.53 5.63
CA LEU A 95 5.47 -17.90 4.55
C LEU A 95 5.81 -19.39 4.57
N GLU A 96 5.89 -19.95 5.78
CA GLU A 96 6.32 -21.32 6.06
C GLU A 96 5.26 -22.00 6.94
N GLY A 97 4.99 -23.28 6.69
CA GLY A 97 4.04 -24.09 7.45
C GLY A 97 3.18 -24.98 6.56
N GLU A 98 2.42 -25.87 7.19
CA GLU A 98 1.39 -26.63 6.50
C GLU A 98 0.11 -25.80 6.45
N ARG A 99 -0.47 -25.69 5.26
CA ARG A 99 -1.83 -25.17 5.10
C ARG A 99 -2.76 -26.23 5.70
N GLY A 100 -3.00 -26.16 7.00
CA GLY A 100 -4.02 -26.97 7.66
C GLY A 100 -5.39 -26.77 6.99
N ASP A 101 -6.44 -27.39 7.51
CA ASP A 101 -7.81 -27.19 7.02
C ASP A 101 -8.32 -25.77 7.37
N VAL A 102 -7.76 -24.74 6.72
CA VAL A 102 -8.17 -23.33 6.81
C VAL A 102 -9.17 -22.96 5.74
#